data_AF-A0A645IY29-F1
#
_entry.id   AF-A0A645IY29-F1
#
_cell.length_a   1.000
_cell.length_b   1.000
_cell.length_c   1.000
_cell.angle_alpha   90.00
_cell.angle_beta   90.00
_cell.angle_gamma   90.00
#
_symmetry.space_group_name_H-M   'P 1'
#
loop_
_entity.id
_entity.type
_entity.pdbx_description
1 polymer ?
#
loop_
_entity_poly.entity_id
_entity_poly.type
_entity_poly.pdbx_seq_one_letter_code
_entity_poly.pdbx_strand_id
1 'polypeptide(L)'
;MLIFGLLCFIILGFMGMPTSFFYNFVAIPAAEVAKTGHGIIPPSGTIALMDIAVGIEVTGGLSLLLIYMFKGIHLFDNYEIGGESGHDR
;
A
#
# COMPACT_ATOMS: atom_id res chain seq x y z
N MET A 1 -8.98 -3.75 -2.25
CA MET A 1 -7.65 -3.17 -2.59
C MET A 1 -6.58 -3.67 -1.62
N LEU A 2 -6.79 -3.61 -0.30
CA LEU A 2 -5.84 -4.11 0.72
C LEU A 2 -5.25 -5.51 0.43
N ILE A 3 -6.10 -6.52 0.29
CA ILE A 3 -5.65 -7.92 0.09
C ILE A 3 -4.97 -8.11 -1.27
N PHE A 4 -5.34 -7.30 -2.27
CA PHE A 4 -4.81 -7.43 -3.62
C PHE A 4 -3.33 -7.06 -3.69
N GLY A 5 -2.94 -5.91 -3.11
CA GLY A 5 -1.54 -5.48 -3.07
C GLY A 5 -0.64 -6.49 -2.34
N LEU A 6 -1.08 -6.93 -1.16
CA LEU A 6 -0.37 -7.94 -0.38
C LEU A 6 -0.21 -9.26 -1.13
N LEU A 7 -1.28 -9.75 -1.77
CA LEU A 7 -1.23 -11.01 -2.51
C LEU A 7 -0.32 -10.91 -3.73
N CYS A 8 -0.34 -9.79 -4.46
CA CYS A 8 0.61 -9.52 -5.54
C CYS A 8 2.06 -9.52 -5.03
N PHE A 9 2.34 -8.85 -3.90
CA PHE A 9 3.67 -8.82 -3.30
C PHE A 9 4.16 -10.24 -2.93
N ILE A 10 3.31 -11.04 -2.31
CA ILE A 10 3.62 -12.42 -1.93
C ILE A 10 3.89 -13.28 -3.18
N ILE A 11 3.03 -13.22 -4.19
CA ILE A 11 3.22 -13.98 -5.45
C ILE A 11 4.56 -13.61 -6.09
N LEU A 12 4.87 -12.31 -6.21
CA LEU A 12 6.13 -11.85 -6.77
C LEU A 12 7.35 -12.37 -5.98
N GLY A 13 7.22 -12.52 -4.66
CA GLY A 13 8.26 -13.16 -3.84
C GLY A 13 8.45 -14.64 -4.13
N PHE A 14 7.36 -15.38 -4.33
CA PHE A 14 7.39 -16.81 -4.66
C PHE A 14 7.82 -17.09 -6.10
N MET A 15 7.61 -16.14 -7.04
CA MET A 15 8.07 -16.27 -8.43
C MET A 15 9.58 -16.38 -8.57
N GLY A 16 10.34 -16.05 -7.52
CA GLY A 16 11.79 -16.24 -7.49
C GLY A 16 12.26 -17.68 -7.31
N MET A 17 11.35 -18.61 -6.98
CA MET A 17 11.66 -20.02 -6.78
C MET A 17 11.88 -20.72 -8.14
N PRO A 18 12.83 -21.66 -8.24
CA PRO A 18 13.59 -22.29 -7.16
C PRO A 18 14.90 -21.58 -6.77
N THR A 19 15.27 -20.49 -7.44
CA THR A 19 16.58 -19.83 -7.26
C THR A 19 16.74 -19.27 -5.84
N SER A 20 15.82 -18.40 -5.42
CA SER A 20 15.69 -17.92 -4.05
C SER A 20 14.34 -17.26 -3.87
N PHE A 21 13.82 -17.22 -2.65
CA PHE A 21 12.71 -16.31 -2.33
C PHE A 21 13.13 -14.87 -2.64
N PHE A 22 12.23 -14.08 -3.24
CA PHE A 22 12.52 -12.73 -3.75
C PHE A 22 13.66 -12.64 -4.78
N TYR A 23 13.91 -13.69 -5.57
CA TYR A 23 14.85 -13.58 -6.68
C TYR A 23 14.37 -12.54 -7.71
N ASN A 24 15.16 -11.47 -7.89
CA ASN A 24 14.84 -10.37 -8.79
C ASN A 24 15.24 -10.70 -10.23
N PHE A 25 14.43 -11.52 -10.89
CA PHE A 25 14.70 -12.04 -12.23
C PHE A 25 14.59 -10.99 -13.37
N VAL A 26 14.08 -9.78 -13.08
CA VAL A 26 13.99 -8.68 -14.05
C VAL A 26 15.06 -7.61 -13.78
N ALA A 27 15.89 -7.77 -12.74
CA ALA A 27 16.95 -6.81 -12.43
C ALA A 27 17.93 -6.68 -13.59
N ILE A 28 18.22 -5.44 -13.97
CA ILE A 28 19.28 -5.15 -14.94
C ILE A 28 20.54 -4.77 -14.15
N PRO A 29 21.69 -5.43 -14.39
CA PRO A 29 22.94 -5.07 -13.72
C PRO A 29 23.30 -3.60 -13.91
N ALA A 30 23.77 -2.94 -12.86
CA ALA A 30 24.09 -1.50 -12.88
C ALA A 30 25.11 -1.12 -13.98
N ALA A 31 26.09 -2.00 -14.23
CA ALA A 31 27.09 -1.81 -15.29
C ALA A 31 26.47 -1.82 -16.70
N GLU A 32 25.34 -2.50 -16.89
CA GLU A 32 24.63 -2.54 -18.17
C GLU A 32 23.74 -1.31 -18.32
N VAL A 33 23.02 -0.92 -17.27
CA VAL A 33 22.22 0.32 -17.21
C VAL A 33 23.06 1.55 -17.53
N ALA A 34 24.29 1.59 -17.01
CA ALA A 34 25.23 2.68 -17.27
C ALA A 34 25.65 2.80 -18.75
N LYS A 35 25.56 1.70 -19.52
CA LYS A 35 25.91 1.65 -20.95
C LYS A 35 24.71 1.91 -21.85
N THR A 36 23.55 1.36 -21.51
CA THR A 36 22.35 1.39 -22.37
C THR A 36 21.42 2.56 -22.06
N GLY A 37 21.62 3.25 -20.93
CA GLY A 37 20.68 4.23 -20.41
C GLY A 37 19.43 3.56 -19.79
N HIS A 38 18.53 4.40 -19.24
CA HIS A 38 17.28 3.92 -18.67
C HIS A 38 16.28 3.57 -19.78
N GLY A 39 15.89 2.29 -19.86
CA GLY A 39 14.79 1.83 -20.71
C GLY A 39 13.41 2.04 -20.06
N ILE A 40 12.37 1.51 -20.70
CA ILE A 40 10.98 1.54 -20.18
C ILE A 40 10.86 0.68 -18.90
N ILE A 41 11.65 -0.40 -18.81
CA ILE A 41 11.68 -1.28 -17.65
C ILE A 41 12.64 -0.68 -16.60
N PRO A 42 12.18 -0.39 -15.38
CA PRO A 42 13.04 0.11 -14.31
C PRO A 42 14.19 -0.88 -14.04
N PRO A 43 15.43 -0.40 -13.87
CA PRO A 43 16.57 -1.24 -13.52
C PRO A 43 16.37 -2.08 -12.25
N SER A 44 15.54 -1.60 -11.33
CA SER A 44 15.17 -2.27 -10.09
C SER A 44 14.36 -3.56 -10.30
N GLY A 45 13.91 -3.85 -11.53
CA GLY A 45 13.30 -5.12 -11.89
C GLY A 45 11.99 -5.40 -11.15
N THR A 46 11.87 -6.58 -10.56
CA THR A 46 10.65 -7.02 -9.85
C THR A 46 10.38 -6.20 -8.59
N ILE A 47 11.39 -5.54 -8.03
CA ILE A 47 11.23 -4.66 -6.86
C ILE A 47 10.30 -3.49 -7.18
N ALA A 48 10.39 -2.91 -8.39
CA ALA A 48 9.46 -1.84 -8.79
C ALA A 48 8.00 -2.30 -8.76
N LEU A 49 7.73 -3.55 -9.15
CA LEU A 49 6.39 -4.13 -9.10
C LEU A 49 5.93 -4.38 -7.66
N MET A 50 6.85 -4.80 -6.79
CA MET A 50 6.59 -4.98 -5.36
C MET A 50 6.27 -3.65 -4.68
N ASP A 51 7.00 -2.57 -4.98
CA ASP A 51 6.75 -1.23 -4.44
C ASP A 51 5.37 -0.70 -4.84
N ILE A 52 4.96 -0.93 -6.10
CA ILE A 52 3.60 -0.59 -6.55
C ILE A 52 2.54 -1.39 -5.79
N ALA A 53 2.77 -2.68 -5.58
CA ALA A 53 1.84 -3.54 -4.85
C ALA A 53 1.65 -3.07 -3.40
N VAL A 54 2.75 -2.73 -2.72
CA VAL A 54 2.73 -2.13 -1.37
C VAL A 54 2.05 -0.75 -1.40
N GLY A 55 2.35 0.09 -2.40
CA GLY A 55 1.72 1.41 -2.54
C GLY A 55 0.19 1.34 -2.67
N ILE A 56 -0.33 0.37 -3.41
CA ILE A 56 -1.77 0.11 -3.54
C ILE A 56 -2.38 -0.32 -2.20
N GLU A 57 -1.69 -1.20 -1.47
CA GLU A 57 -2.14 -1.64 -0.14
C GLU A 57 -2.19 -0.47 0.84
N VAL A 58 -1.08 0.27 1.01
CA VAL A 58 -0.96 1.37 1.97
C VAL A 58 -2.00 2.44 1.68
N THR A 59 -2.18 2.80 0.41
CA THR A 59 -3.20 3.78 0.00
C THR A 59 -4.60 3.28 0.36
N GLY A 60 -4.92 2.03 0.01
CA GLY A 60 -6.22 1.44 0.34
C GLY A 60 -6.49 1.33 1.84
N GLY A 61 -5.48 0.99 2.63
CA GLY A 61 -5.56 0.89 4.09
C GLY A 61 -5.78 2.23 4.74
N LEU A 62 -4.99 3.24 4.36
CA LEU A 62 -5.13 4.59 4.90
C LEU A 62 -6.47 5.22 4.51
N SER A 63 -6.92 5.05 3.26
CA SER A 63 -8.23 5.55 2.83
C SER A 63 -9.37 4.95 3.66
N LEU A 64 -9.36 3.64 3.91
CA LEU A 64 -10.37 3.00 4.75
C LEU A 64 -10.33 3.52 6.19
N LEU A 65 -9.13 3.63 6.76
CA LEU A 65 -8.95 4.16 8.12
C LEU A 65 -9.55 5.57 8.25
N LEU A 66 -9.26 6.47 7.31
CA LEU A 66 -9.81 7.82 7.31
C LEU A 66 -11.35 7.82 7.19
N ILE A 67 -11.92 6.99 6.31
CA ILE A 67 -13.38 6.86 6.16
C ILE A 67 -14.01 6.35 7.46
N TYR A 68 -13.39 5.36 8.13
CA TYR A 68 -13.90 4.84 9.39
C TYR A 68 -13.78 5.85 10.54
N MET A 69 -12.70 6.61 10.61
CA MET A 69 -12.55 7.70 11.57
C MET A 69 -13.62 8.78 11.35
N PHE A 70 -13.82 9.20 10.11
CA PHE A 70 -14.84 10.18 9.75
C PHE A 70 -16.25 9.69 10.11
N LYS A 71 -16.57 8.43 9.78
CA LYS A 71 -17.84 7.80 10.17
C LYS A 71 -17.99 7.70 11.69
N GLY A 72 -16.91 7.40 12.40
CA GLY A 72 -16.87 7.35 13.85
C GLY A 72 -17.25 8.70 14.47
N ILE A 73 -16.63 9.79 14.02
CA ILE A 73 -16.94 11.14 14.49
C ILE A 73 -18.44 11.43 14.32
N HIS A 74 -19.00 11.23 13.13
CA HIS A 74 -20.42 11.49 12.89
C HIS A 74 -21.37 10.56 13.66
N LEU A 75 -20.95 9.33 13.96
CA LEU A 75 -21.75 8.43 14.79
C LEU A 75 -21.83 8.92 16.24
N PHE A 76 -20.74 9.51 16.76
CA PHE A 76 -20.70 10.09 18.11
C PHE A 76 -21.21 11.54 18.15
N ASP A 77 -21.23 12.27 17.04
CA ASP A 77 -21.82 13.61 16.93
C ASP A 77 -23.36 13.57 17.01
N ASN A 78 -23.97 12.47 16.53
CA ASN A 78 -25.40 12.20 16.72
C ASN A 78 -25.71 11.57 18.10
N TYR A 79 -24.69 11.20 18.88
CA TYR A 79 -24.88 10.84 20.27
C TYR A 79 -24.83 12.14 21.04
N GLU A 80 -26.00 12.77 21.21
CA GLU A 80 -26.19 13.88 22.13
C GLU A 80 -25.40 13.58 23.41
N ILE A 81 -24.29 14.30 23.60
CA ILE A 81 -23.72 14.50 24.92
C ILE A 81 -24.89 15.14 25.67
N GLY A 82 -25.52 14.31 26.50
CA GLY A 82 -26.82 14.58 27.11
C GLY A 82 -26.90 16.02 27.53
N GLY A 83 -28.00 16.65 27.09
CA GLY A 83 -28.23 18.08 27.20
C GLY A 83 -27.64 18.64 28.48
N GLU A 84 -26.79 19.64 28.32
CA GLU A 84 -26.55 20.61 29.36
C GLU A 84 -27.94 21.11 29.79
N SER A 85 -28.43 20.53 30.89
CA SER A 85 -29.65 20.95 31.56
C SER A 85 -29.40 22.38 31.98
N GLY A 86 -29.79 23.31 31.11
CA GLY A 86 -29.78 24.74 31.34
C GLY A 86 -30.47 24.98 32.67
N HIS A 87 -29.66 25.22 33.71
CA HIS A 87 -30.10 25.48 35.05
C HIS A 87 -30.43 26.97 35.18
N ASP A 88 -31.30 27.45 34.29
CA ASP A 88 -31.82 28.80 34.23
C ASP A 88 -33.36 28.75 34.09
N ARG A 89 -34.02 28.17 35.10
CA ARG A 89 -35.41 28.48 35.52
C ARG A 89 -35.60 28.17 36.99
#